data_AF-A0A508BQ45-F1
#
_entry.id   AF-A0A508BQ45-F1
#
_cell.length_a   1.000
_cell.length_b   1.000
_cell.length_c   1.000
_cell.angle_alpha   90.00
_cell.angle_beta   90.00
_cell.angle_gamma   90.00
#
_symmetry.space_group_name_H-M   'P 1'
#
loop_
_entity.id
_entity.type
_entity.pdbx_description
1 polymer ?
#
loop_
_entity_poly.entity_id
_entity_poly.type
_entity_poly.pdbx_seq_one_letter_code
_entity_poly.pdbx_strand_id
1 'polypeptide(L)'
;MYVSDLSLDDFRSYRSLVLSLEPGPSAFVGSNGQGKTNLVEAIVYLATLSSHRIGADTALVRRAAPGQAQPAGAVVRARAVHGERPSVLEIEIIAGKANRARLNRGGCRPRDLLGVLRAVVFAPEDLSLVRAEPGVRRGFLDDLVVTLRPGLAGVRAEHDKILAQRASLLKSARAARSSTSSMLSTLEVWDAQLAAAAARLIAARVDVVRRLRPWVASAYETVSGTCGQRSRAQIAYRSSLLTHEGVPEPDPHDETAWLAGEETLLDETALAARLESAMGELHAREIDRGANLVGAHRDDLSLFLTGLPARGFASHGEQWSLALALRLASYDMLRTDIDAYGGDGEPVLILDDVFASLDEQRRRALAQMVAGAQQVLLTAAVDDDVPAELAGARYRVADGEVTRG
;
A
#
# COMPACT_ATOMS: atom_id res chain seq x y z
N MET A 1 -2.06 17.78 6.12
CA MET A 1 -0.86 17.47 6.93
C MET A 1 0.40 17.79 6.12
N TYR A 2 1.55 18.04 6.75
CA TYR A 2 2.84 18.12 6.04
C TYR A 2 4.02 17.65 6.92
N VAL A 3 5.10 17.18 6.30
CA VAL A 3 6.39 16.93 6.98
C VAL A 3 7.18 18.23 7.00
N SER A 4 7.54 18.68 8.19
CA SER A 4 8.30 19.92 8.43
C SER A 4 9.80 19.70 8.55
N ASP A 5 10.21 18.56 9.11
CA ASP A 5 11.62 18.22 9.27
C ASP A 5 11.81 16.72 9.04
N LEU A 6 12.89 16.35 8.36
CA LEU A 6 13.34 14.98 8.15
C LEU A 6 14.81 14.86 8.59
N SER A 7 15.10 13.82 9.36
CA SER A 7 16.45 13.46 9.80
C SER A 7 16.70 12.00 9.49
N LEU A 8 17.83 11.71 8.85
CA LEU A 8 18.25 10.36 8.48
C LEU A 8 19.64 10.09 9.04
N ASP A 9 19.84 8.92 9.66
CA ASP A 9 21.14 8.45 10.10
C ASP A 9 21.36 7.02 9.57
N ASP A 10 22.46 6.82 8.83
CA ASP A 10 22.82 5.56 8.17
C ASP A 10 21.67 4.87 7.39
N PHE A 11 20.78 5.66 6.79
CA PHE A 11 19.66 5.18 5.98
C PHE A 11 20.02 5.19 4.49
N ARG A 12 19.95 4.03 3.84
CA ARG A 12 20.20 3.84 2.40
C ARG A 12 21.53 4.45 1.93
N SER A 13 21.50 5.54 1.17
CA SER A 13 22.69 6.25 0.70
C SER A 13 23.15 7.35 1.66
N TYR A 14 22.31 7.75 2.61
CA TYR A 14 22.58 8.86 3.52
C TYR A 14 23.31 8.38 4.77
N ARG A 15 24.48 8.98 5.04
CA ARG A 15 25.18 8.79 6.32
C ARG A 15 24.51 9.59 7.43
N SER A 16 24.24 10.86 7.16
CA SER A 16 23.55 11.81 8.03
C SER A 16 22.87 12.82 7.14
N LEU A 17 21.60 13.14 7.39
CA LEU A 17 20.87 14.21 6.72
C LEU A 17 19.96 14.89 7.73
N VAL A 18 19.89 16.22 7.69
CA VAL A 18 18.87 17.01 8.36
C VAL A 18 18.32 17.98 7.33
N LEU A 19 17.01 17.92 7.11
CA LEU A 19 16.32 18.68 6.08
C LEU A 19 15.04 19.27 6.66
N SER A 20 14.87 20.58 6.51
CA SER A 20 13.61 21.26 6.79
C SER A 20 12.82 21.45 5.50
N LEU A 21 11.52 21.24 5.59
CA LEU A 21 10.57 21.25 4.48
C LEU A 21 9.42 22.21 4.78
N GLU A 22 8.91 22.81 3.73
CA GLU A 22 7.79 23.74 3.77
C GLU A 22 6.54 23.07 3.16
N PRO A 23 5.32 23.56 3.48
CA PRO A 23 4.13 23.22 2.72
C PRO A 23 4.27 23.59 1.24
N GLY A 24 3.49 22.93 0.38
CA GLY A 24 3.51 23.10 -1.07
C GLY A 24 4.48 22.14 -1.78
N PRO A 25 4.73 22.37 -3.09
CA PRO A 25 5.62 21.51 -3.87
C PRO A 25 7.09 21.70 -3.50
N SER A 26 7.81 20.58 -3.35
CA SER A 26 9.26 20.53 -3.17
C SER A 26 9.84 19.50 -4.14
N ALA A 27 10.72 19.94 -5.05
CA ALA A 27 11.37 19.08 -6.02
C ALA A 27 12.83 18.80 -5.64
N PHE A 28 13.18 17.53 -5.55
CA PHE A 28 14.52 17.01 -5.36
C PHE A 28 15.09 16.62 -6.72
N VAL A 29 16.05 17.41 -7.21
CA VAL A 29 16.62 17.28 -8.55
C VAL A 29 18.08 16.83 -8.45
N GLY A 30 18.45 15.84 -9.26
CA GLY A 30 19.82 15.33 -9.31
C GLY A 30 19.93 14.06 -10.14
N SER A 31 21.13 13.68 -10.56
CA SER A 31 21.33 12.51 -11.40
C SER A 31 20.82 11.20 -10.77
N ASN A 32 20.59 10.19 -11.59
CA ASN A 32 20.16 8.87 -11.10
C ASN A 32 21.21 8.26 -10.17
N GLY A 33 20.74 7.60 -9.12
CA GLY A 33 21.62 7.00 -8.10
C GLY A 33 22.09 7.92 -6.98
N GLN A 34 21.77 9.23 -7.02
CA GLN A 34 22.22 10.20 -6.00
C GLN A 34 21.43 10.16 -4.68
N GLY A 35 20.38 9.34 -4.58
CA GLY A 35 19.63 9.14 -3.34
C GLY A 35 18.27 9.85 -3.25
N LYS A 36 17.81 10.52 -4.31
CA LYS A 36 16.48 11.18 -4.36
C LYS A 36 15.34 10.27 -3.90
N THR A 37 15.24 9.09 -4.51
CA THR A 37 14.27 8.06 -4.15
C THR A 37 14.44 7.58 -2.71
N ASN A 38 15.66 7.50 -2.21
CA ASN A 38 15.92 7.07 -0.83
C ASN A 38 15.39 8.10 0.19
N LEU A 39 15.39 9.40 -0.16
CA LEU A 39 14.85 10.46 0.69
C LEU A 39 13.34 10.33 0.83
N VAL A 40 12.62 10.22 -0.29
CA VAL A 40 11.16 10.06 -0.25
C VAL A 40 10.76 8.70 0.33
N GLU A 41 11.52 7.64 0.05
CA GLU A 41 11.33 6.31 0.65
C GLU A 41 11.39 6.34 2.18
N ALA A 42 12.22 7.19 2.79
CA ALA A 42 12.27 7.33 4.24
C ALA A 42 10.96 7.86 4.84
N ILE A 43 10.33 8.81 4.15
CA ILE A 43 9.03 9.38 4.55
C ILE A 43 7.92 8.34 4.38
N VAL A 44 7.93 7.60 3.26
CA VAL A 44 7.00 6.49 3.01
C VAL A 44 7.13 5.43 4.10
N TYR A 45 8.36 5.03 4.42
CA TYR A 45 8.62 4.02 5.42
C TYR A 45 8.11 4.42 6.81
N LEU A 46 8.22 5.70 7.19
CA LEU A 46 7.61 6.19 8.43
C LEU A 46 6.08 6.15 8.41
N ALA A 47 5.46 6.35 7.25
CA ALA A 47 4.00 6.34 7.08
C ALA A 47 3.41 4.93 7.06
N THR A 48 4.10 3.96 6.45
CA THR A 48 3.56 2.62 6.17
C THR A 48 4.28 1.48 6.87
N LEU A 49 5.49 1.72 7.41
CA LEU A 49 6.42 0.70 7.91
C LEU A 49 6.82 -0.35 6.87
N SER A 50 6.70 0.01 5.59
CA SER A 50 7.06 -0.82 4.44
C SER A 50 7.77 0.04 3.40
N SER A 51 8.73 -0.55 2.69
CA SER A 51 9.34 0.10 1.53
C SER A 51 8.56 -0.27 0.28
N HIS A 52 8.29 0.71 -0.57
CA HIS A 52 7.67 0.49 -1.88
C HIS A 52 8.60 -0.20 -2.89
N ARG A 53 9.90 -0.33 -2.57
CA ARG A 53 10.93 -0.86 -3.46
C ARG A 53 11.45 -2.24 -3.04
N ILE A 54 11.58 -2.50 -1.74
CA ILE A 54 12.23 -3.70 -1.21
C ILE A 54 11.49 -4.24 0.01
N GLY A 55 11.34 -5.57 0.10
CA GLY A 55 10.62 -6.21 1.21
C GLY A 55 11.40 -6.40 2.52
N ALA A 56 12.72 -6.25 2.54
CA ALA A 56 13.56 -6.51 3.72
C ALA A 56 14.13 -5.22 4.34
N ASP A 57 13.81 -4.97 5.60
CA ASP A 57 14.27 -3.79 6.36
C ASP A 57 15.79 -3.65 6.41
N THR A 58 16.52 -4.77 6.46
CA THR A 58 17.99 -4.76 6.46
C THR A 58 18.59 -4.10 5.22
N ALA A 59 17.85 -4.05 4.10
CA ALA A 59 18.28 -3.36 2.90
C ALA A 59 18.16 -1.82 3.01
N LEU A 60 17.42 -1.31 4.00
CA LEU A 60 17.27 0.12 4.29
C LEU A 60 18.46 0.66 5.07
N VAL A 61 19.24 -0.21 5.73
CA VAL A 61 20.47 0.19 6.42
C VAL A 61 21.57 0.46 5.39
N ARG A 62 22.28 1.58 5.55
CA ARG A 62 23.36 2.00 4.65
C ARG A 62 24.44 0.92 4.56
N ARG A 63 24.91 0.64 3.35
CA ARG A 63 26.09 -0.20 3.16
C ARG A 63 27.35 0.63 3.33
N ALA A 64 28.23 0.19 4.23
CA ALA A 64 29.51 0.84 4.43
C ALA A 64 30.44 0.60 3.24
N ALA A 65 31.33 1.56 2.96
CA ALA A 65 32.37 1.39 1.96
C ALA A 65 33.36 0.29 2.40
N PRO A 66 34.09 -0.36 1.48
CA PRO A 66 35.12 -1.33 1.83
C PRO A 66 36.11 -0.76 2.86
N GLY A 67 36.35 -1.49 3.95
CA GLY A 67 37.23 -1.07 5.04
C GLY A 67 36.58 -0.23 6.15
N GLN A 68 35.31 0.14 6.02
CA GLN A 68 34.54 0.78 7.09
C GLN A 68 33.68 -0.23 7.86
N ALA A 69 33.44 0.04 9.14
CA ALA A 69 32.52 -0.76 9.94
C ALA A 69 31.09 -0.63 9.38
N GLN A 70 30.43 -1.77 9.20
CA GLN A 70 29.04 -1.81 8.77
C GLN A 70 28.14 -1.24 9.89
N PRO A 71 27.26 -0.26 9.61
CA PRO A 71 26.34 0.24 10.62
C PRO A 71 25.42 -0.88 11.11
N ALA A 72 25.16 -0.86 12.42
CA ALA A 72 24.30 -1.84 13.10
C ALA A 72 22.80 -1.60 12.86
N GLY A 73 22.45 -0.42 12.33
CA GLY A 73 21.08 0.00 12.08
C GLY A 73 21.02 1.34 11.37
N ALA A 74 19.80 1.81 11.15
CA ALA A 74 19.48 3.12 10.59
C ALA A 74 18.42 3.81 11.44
N VAL A 75 18.43 5.14 11.49
CA VAL A 75 17.40 5.93 12.15
C VAL A 75 16.74 6.84 11.14
N VAL A 76 15.41 6.82 11.12
CA VAL A 76 14.59 7.75 10.35
C VAL A 76 13.71 8.50 11.33
N ARG A 77 13.78 9.83 11.32
CA ARG A 77 12.97 10.70 12.18
C ARG A 77 12.32 11.78 11.33
N ALA A 78 11.03 12.00 11.51
CA ALA A 78 10.33 13.10 10.87
C ALA A 78 9.41 13.83 11.86
N ARG A 79 9.26 15.14 11.65
CA ARG A 79 8.24 15.95 12.32
C ARG A 79 7.08 16.20 11.36
N ALA A 80 5.96 15.52 11.60
CA ALA A 80 4.72 15.73 10.87
C ALA A 80 3.86 16.77 11.60
N VAL A 81 3.25 17.68 10.86
CA VAL A 81 2.37 18.73 11.37
C VAL A 81 0.97 18.51 10.82
N HIS A 82 -0.01 18.44 11.72
CA HIS A 82 -1.43 18.30 11.41
C HIS A 82 -2.19 19.41 12.12
N GLY A 83 -2.82 20.30 11.36
CA GLY A 83 -3.31 21.59 11.88
C GLY A 83 -2.17 22.33 12.61
N GLU A 84 -2.35 22.59 13.90
CA GLU A 84 -1.35 23.22 14.77
C GLU A 84 -0.55 22.22 15.63
N ARG A 85 -0.78 20.90 15.48
CA ARG A 85 -0.20 19.87 16.34
C ARG A 85 1.01 19.21 15.66
N PRO A 86 2.24 19.52 16.08
CA PRO A 86 3.41 18.78 15.62
C PRO A 86 3.51 17.43 16.35
N SER A 87 3.81 16.38 15.59
CA SER A 87 4.15 15.06 16.11
C SER A 87 5.50 14.62 15.56
N VAL A 88 6.37 14.11 16.42
CA VAL A 88 7.69 13.59 16.04
C VAL A 88 7.64 12.08 16.02
N LEU A 89 7.83 11.50 14.84
CA LEU A 89 7.95 10.06 14.61
C LEU A 89 9.43 9.70 14.47
N GLU A 90 9.82 8.59 15.08
CA GLU A 90 11.17 8.03 14.96
C GLU A 90 11.08 6.51 14.85
N ILE A 91 11.78 5.95 13.88
CA ILE A 91 12.00 4.51 13.77
C ILE A 91 13.49 4.20 13.68
N GLU A 92 13.92 3.29 14.54
CA GLU A 92 15.25 2.70 14.54
C GLU A 92 15.15 1.31 13.93
N ILE A 93 15.72 1.17 12.73
CA ILE A 93 15.82 -0.09 12.00
C ILE A 93 17.06 -0.80 12.48
N ILE A 94 16.90 -1.98 13.09
CA ILE A 94 18.02 -2.70 13.70
C ILE A 94 18.30 -3.96 12.90
N ALA A 95 19.50 -4.08 12.34
CA ALA A 95 19.84 -5.21 11.49
C ALA A 95 19.71 -6.54 12.26
N GLY A 96 18.84 -7.43 11.76
CA GLY A 96 18.61 -8.75 12.33
C GLY A 96 17.83 -8.76 13.66
N LYS A 97 17.23 -7.63 14.08
CA LYS A 97 16.38 -7.54 15.27
C LYS A 97 15.07 -6.82 14.95
N ALA A 98 14.13 -6.86 15.90
CA ALA A 98 12.91 -6.07 15.79
C ALA A 98 13.22 -4.57 15.87
N ASN A 99 12.60 -3.79 14.99
CA ASN A 99 12.73 -2.34 14.95
C ASN A 99 12.15 -1.71 16.21
N ARG A 100 12.70 -0.55 16.60
CA ARG A 100 12.21 0.24 17.74
C ARG A 100 11.59 1.53 17.22
N ALA A 101 10.53 1.98 17.87
CA ALA A 101 9.84 3.21 17.49
C ALA A 101 9.70 4.15 18.68
N ARG A 102 9.64 5.44 18.38
CA ARG A 102 9.29 6.48 19.34
C ARG A 102 8.31 7.48 18.73
N LEU A 103 7.35 7.90 19.53
CA LEU A 103 6.41 8.97 19.22
C LEU A 103 6.53 10.06 20.29
N ASN A 104 6.79 11.30 19.87
CA ASN A 104 6.93 12.45 20.77
C ASN A 104 7.91 12.20 21.94
N ARG A 105 9.04 11.52 21.64
CA ARG A 105 10.11 11.07 22.57
C ARG A 105 9.76 9.87 23.46
N GLY A 106 8.51 9.43 23.53
CA GLY A 106 8.11 8.20 24.23
C GLY A 106 8.37 6.96 23.38
N GLY A 107 8.90 5.88 23.97
CA GLY A 107 9.02 4.60 23.27
C GLY A 107 7.66 3.96 23.00
N CYS A 108 7.46 3.44 21.80
CA CYS A 108 6.20 2.80 21.37
C CYS A 108 6.48 1.57 20.49
N ARG A 109 5.43 0.82 20.15
CA ARG A 109 5.53 -0.26 19.16
C ARG A 109 5.59 0.39 17.78
N PRO A 110 6.32 -0.18 16.79
CA PRO A 110 6.36 0.38 15.44
C PRO A 110 4.98 0.67 14.84
N ARG A 111 4.03 -0.25 15.02
CA ARG A 111 2.64 -0.10 14.55
C ARG A 111 1.92 1.14 15.10
N ASP A 112 2.36 1.69 16.23
CA ASP A 112 1.75 2.87 16.85
C ASP A 112 2.10 4.16 16.09
N LEU A 113 3.08 4.11 15.16
CA LEU A 113 3.39 5.20 14.24
C LEU A 113 2.41 5.29 13.06
N LEU A 114 1.73 4.19 12.72
CA LEU A 114 0.83 4.13 11.57
C LEU A 114 -0.35 5.09 11.77
N GLY A 115 -0.64 5.87 10.73
CA GLY A 115 -1.69 6.89 10.75
C GLY A 115 -1.26 8.26 11.30
N VAL A 116 -0.13 8.36 12.03
CA VAL A 116 0.40 9.65 12.50
C VAL A 116 0.94 10.48 11.33
N LEU A 117 1.63 9.81 10.39
CA LEU A 117 2.00 10.35 9.09
C LEU A 117 1.26 9.56 8.02
N ARG A 118 0.60 10.26 7.09
CA ARG A 118 -0.05 9.66 5.93
C ARG A 118 0.68 10.12 4.67
N ALA A 119 0.96 9.18 3.78
CA ALA A 119 1.59 9.47 2.50
C ALA A 119 0.93 8.65 1.39
N VAL A 120 0.82 9.25 0.20
CA VAL A 120 0.46 8.55 -1.04
C VAL A 120 1.60 8.70 -2.01
N VAL A 121 2.07 7.57 -2.54
CA VAL A 121 3.22 7.50 -3.43
C VAL A 121 2.76 7.18 -4.84
N PHE A 122 3.31 7.91 -5.79
CA PHE A 122 3.29 7.62 -7.21
C PHE A 122 4.70 7.25 -7.63
N ALA A 123 4.90 6.02 -8.07
CA ALA A 123 6.20 5.53 -8.50
C ALA A 123 6.05 4.64 -9.74
N PRO A 124 7.11 4.46 -10.56
CA PRO A 124 7.05 3.63 -11.75
C PRO A 124 6.64 2.18 -11.49
N GLU A 125 6.90 1.69 -10.27
CA GLU A 125 6.50 0.36 -9.80
C GLU A 125 4.97 0.18 -9.74
N ASP A 126 4.17 1.26 -9.73
CA ASP A 126 2.71 1.19 -9.67
C ASP A 126 2.08 0.49 -10.88
N LEU A 127 2.79 0.43 -12.02
CA LEU A 127 2.34 -0.37 -13.17
C LEU A 127 2.14 -1.86 -12.81
N SER A 128 2.83 -2.34 -11.77
CA SER A 128 2.65 -3.69 -11.23
C SER A 128 1.24 -3.92 -10.65
N LEU A 129 0.53 -2.89 -10.21
CA LEU A 129 -0.87 -3.00 -9.75
C LEU A 129 -1.76 -3.61 -10.82
N VAL A 130 -1.51 -3.27 -12.09
CA VAL A 130 -2.29 -3.76 -13.23
C VAL A 130 -1.74 -5.08 -13.79
N ARG A 131 -0.41 -5.20 -13.90
CA ARG A 131 0.24 -6.32 -14.61
C ARG A 131 0.52 -7.54 -13.74
N ALA A 132 0.83 -7.33 -12.47
CA ALA A 132 1.36 -8.37 -11.61
C ALA A 132 0.28 -9.30 -11.06
N GLU A 133 0.75 -10.30 -10.31
CA GLU A 133 -0.11 -11.26 -9.62
C GLU A 133 -0.94 -10.58 -8.51
N PRO A 134 -2.06 -11.21 -8.09
CA PRO A 134 -2.98 -10.70 -7.07
C PRO A 134 -2.33 -10.21 -5.76
N GLY A 135 -1.15 -10.73 -5.42
CA GLY A 135 -0.42 -10.33 -4.21
C GLY A 135 -0.12 -8.83 -4.14
N VAL A 136 0.21 -8.20 -5.28
CA VAL A 136 0.49 -6.76 -5.33
C VAL A 136 -0.77 -5.94 -5.02
N ARG A 137 -1.91 -6.33 -5.62
CA ARG A 137 -3.19 -5.65 -5.40
C ARG A 137 -3.73 -5.86 -3.99
N ARG A 138 -3.54 -7.05 -3.41
CA ARG A 138 -3.85 -7.29 -1.99
C ARG A 138 -3.01 -6.41 -1.07
N GLY A 139 -1.70 -6.29 -1.35
CA GLY A 139 -0.82 -5.38 -0.60
C GLY A 139 -1.29 -3.93 -0.66
N PHE A 140 -1.64 -3.45 -1.86
CA PHE A 140 -2.23 -2.13 -2.05
C PHE A 140 -3.51 -1.92 -1.23
N LEU A 141 -4.45 -2.88 -1.25
CA LEU A 141 -5.67 -2.79 -0.44
C LEU A 141 -5.35 -2.82 1.05
N ASP A 142 -4.44 -3.69 1.50
CA ASP A 142 -4.04 -3.78 2.90
C ASP A 142 -3.42 -2.48 3.42
N ASP A 143 -2.60 -1.84 2.59
CA ASP A 143 -1.95 -0.58 2.95
C ASP A 143 -2.99 0.55 3.05
N LEU A 144 -3.99 0.59 2.17
CA LEU A 144 -5.11 1.54 2.28
C LEU A 144 -5.98 1.27 3.52
N VAL A 145 -6.29 0.00 3.79
CA VAL A 145 -7.04 -0.42 4.98
C VAL A 145 -6.34 0.04 6.25
N VAL A 146 -5.02 -0.18 6.35
CA VAL A 146 -4.21 0.24 7.50
C VAL A 146 -4.10 1.76 7.59
N THR A 147 -3.99 2.45 6.47
CA THR A 147 -3.92 3.92 6.44
C THR A 147 -5.22 4.54 6.96
N LEU A 148 -6.38 3.98 6.60
CA LEU A 148 -7.69 4.42 7.08
C LEU A 148 -7.94 4.01 8.53
N ARG A 149 -7.54 2.78 8.91
CA ARG A 149 -7.79 2.19 10.22
C ARG A 149 -6.51 1.53 10.75
N PRO A 150 -5.59 2.26 11.40
CA PRO A 150 -4.31 1.73 11.88
C PRO A 150 -4.44 0.51 12.80
N GLY A 151 -5.56 0.40 13.53
CA GLY A 151 -5.87 -0.77 14.37
C GLY A 151 -5.89 -2.11 13.60
N LEU A 152 -6.16 -2.10 12.29
CA LEU A 152 -6.17 -3.31 11.46
C LEU A 152 -4.78 -3.84 11.11
N ALA A 153 -3.70 -3.07 11.35
CA ALA A 153 -2.33 -3.58 11.23
C ALA A 153 -2.08 -4.77 12.17
N GLY A 154 -2.67 -4.74 13.37
CA GLY A 154 -2.61 -5.85 14.31
C GLY A 154 -3.32 -7.11 13.78
N VAL A 155 -4.51 -6.91 13.19
CA VAL A 155 -5.32 -7.99 12.61
C VAL A 155 -4.61 -8.63 11.41
N ARG A 156 -3.98 -7.83 10.54
CA ARG A 156 -3.17 -8.32 9.42
C ARG A 156 -2.01 -9.20 9.91
N ALA A 157 -1.25 -8.72 10.88
CA ALA A 157 -0.13 -9.50 11.44
C ALA A 157 -0.58 -10.80 12.13
N GLU A 158 -1.71 -10.76 12.82
CA GLU A 158 -2.32 -11.93 13.44
C GLU A 158 -2.80 -12.95 12.39
N HIS A 159 -3.53 -12.48 11.38
CA HIS A 159 -3.97 -13.28 10.24
C HIS A 159 -2.80 -14.00 9.57
N ASP A 160 -1.73 -13.28 9.23
CA ASP A 160 -0.58 -13.85 8.52
C ASP A 160 0.16 -14.91 9.36
N LYS A 161 0.24 -14.69 10.68
CA LYS A 161 0.79 -15.66 11.62
C LYS A 161 -0.05 -16.93 11.68
N ILE A 162 -1.36 -16.80 11.87
CA ILE A 162 -2.30 -17.94 11.93
C ILE A 162 -2.27 -18.70 10.60
N LEU A 163 -2.30 -17.99 9.48
CA LEU A 163 -2.24 -18.55 8.13
C LEU A 163 -1.00 -19.44 7.93
N ALA A 164 0.17 -18.95 8.39
CA ALA A 164 1.43 -19.70 8.32
C ALA A 164 1.44 -20.93 9.23
N GLN A 165 0.91 -20.81 10.45
CA GLN A 165 0.80 -21.92 11.40
C GLN A 165 -0.12 -23.01 10.86
N ARG A 166 -1.31 -22.65 10.35
CA ARG A 166 -2.25 -23.57 9.70
C ARG A 166 -1.62 -24.25 8.48
N ALA A 167 -0.94 -23.49 7.61
CA ALA A 167 -0.25 -24.05 6.45
C ALA A 167 0.83 -25.08 6.83
N SER A 168 1.57 -24.84 7.93
CA SER A 168 2.54 -25.79 8.45
C SER A 168 1.88 -27.09 8.95
N LEU A 169 0.73 -26.97 9.61
CA LEU A 169 -0.05 -28.12 10.07
C LEU A 169 -0.59 -28.95 8.91
N LEU A 170 -1.13 -28.30 7.87
CA LEU A 170 -1.60 -28.98 6.65
C LEU A 170 -0.48 -29.77 5.96
N LYS A 171 0.72 -29.18 5.84
CA LYS A 171 1.90 -29.87 5.28
C LYS A 171 2.33 -31.07 6.12
N SER A 172 2.22 -30.97 7.45
CA SER A 172 2.54 -32.05 8.37
C SER A 172 1.53 -33.20 8.26
N ALA A 173 0.24 -32.88 8.18
CA ALA A 173 -0.82 -33.86 7.96
C ALA A 173 -0.66 -34.60 6.62
N ARG A 174 -0.28 -33.87 5.56
CA ARG A 174 0.05 -34.45 4.25
C ARG A 174 1.19 -35.47 4.33
N ALA A 175 2.26 -35.11 5.05
CA ALA A 175 3.44 -35.96 5.21
C ALA A 175 3.14 -37.26 6.00
N ALA A 176 2.26 -37.17 7.00
CA ALA A 176 1.86 -38.31 7.82
C ALA A 176 1.00 -39.35 7.08
N ARG A 177 0.45 -39.01 5.89
CA ARG A 177 -0.50 -39.84 5.09
C ARG A 177 -1.74 -40.35 5.86
N SER A 178 -1.96 -39.85 7.07
CA SER A 178 -3.11 -40.12 7.93
C SER A 178 -3.33 -38.90 8.83
N SER A 179 -4.52 -38.31 8.76
CA SER A 179 -4.95 -37.27 9.67
C SER A 179 -5.44 -37.91 10.98
N THR A 180 -4.62 -37.86 12.02
CA THR A 180 -5.03 -38.23 13.37
C THR A 180 -6.17 -37.32 13.85
N SER A 181 -7.10 -37.85 14.63
CA SER A 181 -8.21 -37.07 15.23
C SER A 181 -7.72 -35.84 16.00
N SER A 182 -6.57 -35.92 16.68
CA SER A 182 -5.95 -34.76 17.35
C SER A 182 -5.52 -33.65 16.38
N MET A 183 -4.98 -34.00 15.20
CA MET A 183 -4.61 -33.01 14.19
C MET A 183 -5.84 -32.32 13.60
N LEU A 184 -6.93 -33.06 13.36
CA LEU A 184 -8.18 -32.51 12.86
C LEU A 184 -8.80 -31.52 13.86
N SER A 185 -8.87 -31.89 15.15
CA SER A 185 -9.35 -30.95 16.18
C SER A 185 -8.47 -29.70 16.32
N THR A 186 -7.16 -29.82 16.06
CA THR A 186 -6.26 -28.66 16.06
C THR A 186 -6.50 -27.79 14.82
N LEU A 187 -6.78 -28.38 13.65
CA LEU A 187 -7.15 -27.66 12.44
C LEU A 187 -8.44 -26.86 12.65
N GLU A 188 -9.47 -27.45 13.25
CA GLU A 188 -10.75 -26.77 13.55
C GLU A 188 -10.54 -25.51 14.41
N VAL A 189 -9.68 -25.58 15.43
CA VAL A 189 -9.33 -24.39 16.24
C VAL A 189 -8.63 -23.32 15.41
N TRP A 190 -7.72 -23.71 14.51
CA TRP A 190 -7.07 -22.77 13.61
C TRP A 190 -8.03 -22.21 12.55
N ASP A 191 -9.04 -22.96 12.13
CA ASP A 191 -10.07 -22.50 11.18
C ASP A 191 -10.87 -21.37 11.79
N ALA A 192 -11.40 -21.56 13.00
CA ALA A 192 -12.17 -20.53 13.70
C ALA A 192 -11.34 -19.24 13.87
N GLN A 193 -10.07 -19.37 14.26
CA GLN A 193 -9.17 -18.22 14.42
C GLN A 193 -8.85 -17.53 13.08
N LEU A 194 -8.53 -18.32 12.05
CA LEU A 194 -8.22 -17.79 10.71
C LEU A 194 -9.44 -17.12 10.10
N ALA A 195 -10.62 -17.74 10.22
CA ALA A 195 -11.88 -17.22 9.72
C ALA A 195 -12.24 -15.88 10.36
N ALA A 196 -12.11 -15.78 11.70
CA ALA A 196 -12.35 -14.52 12.41
C ALA A 196 -11.39 -13.41 11.96
N ALA A 197 -10.09 -13.69 11.85
CA ALA A 197 -9.11 -12.69 11.41
C ALA A 197 -9.29 -12.31 9.92
N ALA A 198 -9.57 -13.29 9.06
CA ALA A 198 -9.80 -13.08 7.63
C ALA A 198 -11.08 -12.29 7.37
N ALA A 199 -12.17 -12.56 8.10
CA ALA A 199 -13.43 -11.84 7.94
C ALA A 199 -13.27 -10.33 8.17
N ARG A 200 -12.55 -9.95 9.22
CA ARG A 200 -12.24 -8.54 9.52
C ARG A 200 -11.43 -7.87 8.41
N LEU A 201 -10.45 -8.58 7.84
CA LEU A 201 -9.66 -8.04 6.72
C LEU A 201 -10.48 -7.92 5.44
N ILE A 202 -11.29 -8.93 5.12
CA ILE A 202 -12.14 -8.94 3.91
C ILE A 202 -13.17 -7.82 3.99
N ALA A 203 -13.91 -7.70 5.10
CA ALA A 203 -14.89 -6.64 5.31
C ALA A 203 -14.25 -5.25 5.14
N ALA A 204 -13.07 -5.04 5.75
CA ALA A 204 -12.33 -3.79 5.61
C ALA A 204 -11.86 -3.53 4.18
N ARG A 205 -11.38 -4.54 3.45
CA ARG A 205 -10.98 -4.42 2.04
C ARG A 205 -12.17 -4.09 1.15
N VAL A 206 -13.31 -4.73 1.35
CA VAL A 206 -14.55 -4.47 0.60
C VAL A 206 -15.03 -3.03 0.84
N ASP A 207 -15.02 -2.56 2.08
CA ASP A 207 -15.34 -1.16 2.40
C ASP A 207 -14.39 -0.18 1.69
N VAL A 208 -13.08 -0.45 1.67
CA VAL A 208 -12.12 0.36 0.91
C VAL A 208 -12.43 0.35 -0.59
N VAL A 209 -12.69 -0.82 -1.19
CA VAL A 209 -13.01 -0.91 -2.62
C VAL A 209 -14.27 -0.11 -2.95
N ARG A 210 -15.31 -0.17 -2.09
CA ARG A 210 -16.55 0.61 -2.27
C ARG A 210 -16.28 2.11 -2.20
N ARG A 211 -15.48 2.57 -1.24
CA ARG A 211 -15.08 3.98 -1.10
C ARG A 211 -14.23 4.46 -2.26
N LEU A 212 -13.35 3.61 -2.78
CA LEU A 212 -12.39 3.93 -3.84
C LEU A 212 -13.06 4.00 -5.23
N ARG A 213 -14.09 3.18 -5.47
CA ARG A 213 -14.79 3.03 -6.75
C ARG A 213 -15.21 4.33 -7.45
N PRO A 214 -15.88 5.31 -6.81
CA PRO A 214 -16.27 6.55 -7.48
C PRO A 214 -15.06 7.38 -7.94
N TRP A 215 -13.97 7.35 -7.19
CA TRP A 215 -12.77 8.13 -7.49
C TRP A 215 -11.96 7.54 -8.65
N VAL A 216 -11.90 6.21 -8.78
CA VAL A 216 -11.13 5.56 -9.86
C VAL A 216 -11.67 5.90 -11.24
N ALA A 217 -12.99 5.90 -11.41
CA ALA A 217 -13.61 6.22 -12.68
C ALA A 217 -13.27 7.67 -13.10
N SER A 218 -13.47 8.63 -12.20
CA SER A 218 -13.19 10.05 -12.44
C SER A 218 -11.70 10.32 -12.67
N ALA A 219 -10.82 9.69 -11.88
CA ALA A 219 -9.38 9.85 -12.04
C ALA A 219 -8.88 9.28 -13.37
N TYR A 220 -9.41 8.12 -13.79
CA TYR A 220 -9.03 7.51 -15.06
C TYR A 220 -9.39 8.40 -16.25
N GLU A 221 -10.63 8.90 -16.30
CA GLU A 221 -11.10 9.79 -17.38
C GLU A 221 -10.24 11.05 -17.50
N THR A 222 -9.80 11.59 -16.36
CA THR A 222 -8.93 12.78 -16.31
C THR A 222 -7.53 12.47 -16.84
N VAL A 223 -6.91 11.38 -16.39
CA VAL A 223 -5.53 11.02 -16.76
C VAL A 223 -5.42 10.52 -18.20
N SER A 224 -6.39 9.74 -18.67
CA SER A 224 -6.38 9.24 -20.06
C SER A 224 -6.68 10.33 -21.09
N GLY A 225 -7.24 11.48 -20.65
CA GLY A 225 -7.82 12.53 -21.50
C GLY A 225 -8.88 12.01 -22.45
N THR A 226 -9.49 10.87 -22.15
CA THR A 226 -10.60 10.29 -22.91
C THR A 226 -11.95 10.84 -22.43
N CYS A 227 -11.97 12.07 -21.90
CA CYS A 227 -13.17 12.72 -21.40
C CYS A 227 -14.26 12.69 -22.50
N GLY A 228 -15.35 11.96 -22.26
CA GLY A 228 -16.44 11.76 -23.22
C GLY A 228 -16.35 10.52 -24.13
N GLN A 229 -15.31 9.68 -24.02
CA GLN A 229 -15.26 8.35 -24.63
C GLN A 229 -15.72 7.27 -23.65
N ARG A 230 -16.21 6.14 -24.16
CA ARG A 230 -16.78 5.02 -23.39
C ARG A 230 -15.78 4.22 -22.54
N SER A 231 -14.54 4.67 -22.38
CA SER A 231 -13.51 3.95 -21.64
C SER A 231 -13.71 4.13 -20.13
N ARG A 232 -14.54 3.25 -19.56
CA ARG A 232 -14.87 3.26 -18.14
C ARG A 232 -13.96 2.30 -17.38
N ALA A 233 -13.23 2.84 -16.40
CA ALA A 233 -12.50 2.03 -15.43
C ALA A 233 -13.45 1.56 -14.33
N GLN A 234 -13.45 0.26 -14.05
CA GLN A 234 -14.23 -0.34 -12.96
C GLN A 234 -13.31 -1.21 -12.10
N ILE A 235 -13.62 -1.24 -10.80
CA ILE A 235 -12.95 -2.10 -9.83
C ILE A 235 -13.98 -2.93 -9.05
N ALA A 236 -13.66 -4.19 -8.82
CA ALA A 236 -14.50 -5.12 -8.06
C ALA A 236 -13.65 -6.01 -7.16
N TYR A 237 -14.16 -6.33 -5.98
CA TYR A 237 -13.52 -7.27 -5.07
C TYR A 237 -13.86 -8.70 -5.47
N ARG A 238 -12.84 -9.53 -5.69
CA ARG A 238 -12.98 -10.95 -6.00
C ARG A 238 -12.66 -11.77 -4.76
N SER A 239 -13.69 -12.37 -4.18
CA SER A 239 -13.59 -13.22 -2.97
C SER A 239 -13.53 -14.70 -3.33
N SER A 240 -12.52 -15.39 -2.79
CA SER A 240 -12.37 -16.84 -2.86
C SER A 240 -13.52 -17.59 -2.17
N LEU A 241 -14.12 -17.00 -1.13
CA LEU A 241 -15.30 -17.57 -0.47
C LEU A 241 -16.50 -17.56 -1.40
N LEU A 242 -16.80 -16.42 -2.02
CA LEU A 242 -17.93 -16.30 -2.94
C LEU A 242 -17.79 -17.28 -4.12
N THR A 243 -16.58 -17.43 -4.65
CA THR A 243 -16.29 -18.44 -5.68
C THR A 243 -16.54 -19.87 -5.19
N HIS A 244 -16.17 -20.20 -3.96
CA HIS A 244 -16.44 -21.53 -3.36
C HIS A 244 -17.94 -21.78 -3.19
N GLU A 245 -18.70 -20.74 -2.82
CA GLU A 245 -20.16 -20.79 -2.69
C GLU A 245 -20.91 -20.78 -4.04
N GLY A 246 -20.18 -20.78 -5.16
CA GLY A 246 -20.76 -20.83 -6.51
C GLY A 246 -21.27 -19.49 -7.02
N VAL A 247 -20.95 -18.38 -6.36
CA VAL A 247 -21.23 -17.04 -6.87
C VAL A 247 -20.28 -16.76 -8.05
N PRO A 248 -20.80 -16.28 -9.20
CA PRO A 248 -19.97 -15.94 -10.36
C PRO A 248 -18.89 -14.92 -10.02
N GLU A 249 -17.77 -14.97 -10.74
CA GLU A 249 -16.76 -13.91 -10.66
C GLU A 249 -17.35 -12.57 -11.14
N PRO A 250 -16.79 -11.42 -10.71
CA PRO A 250 -17.28 -10.12 -11.14
C PRO A 250 -17.25 -9.97 -12.68
N ASP A 251 -18.42 -9.74 -13.30
CA ASP A 251 -18.58 -9.48 -14.74
C ASP A 251 -18.89 -8.00 -15.01
N PRO A 252 -18.00 -7.23 -15.69
CA PRO A 252 -18.11 -5.77 -15.85
C PRO A 252 -19.42 -5.27 -16.47
N HIS A 253 -20.24 -6.16 -17.02
CA HIS A 253 -21.54 -5.89 -17.61
C HIS A 253 -22.72 -6.09 -16.64
N ASP A 254 -22.52 -6.71 -15.49
CA ASP A 254 -23.52 -6.91 -14.43
C ASP A 254 -23.01 -6.43 -13.07
N GLU A 255 -22.98 -5.09 -12.90
CA GLU A 255 -22.52 -4.49 -11.66
C GLU A 255 -23.41 -4.85 -10.46
N THR A 256 -24.70 -5.08 -10.70
CA THR A 256 -25.68 -5.31 -9.63
C THR A 256 -25.40 -6.64 -8.93
N ALA A 257 -25.11 -7.69 -9.70
CA ALA A 257 -24.86 -9.02 -9.15
C ALA A 257 -23.62 -9.05 -8.24
N TRP A 258 -22.49 -8.51 -8.66
CA TRP A 258 -21.29 -8.55 -7.80
C TRP A 258 -21.41 -7.61 -6.60
N LEU A 259 -22.12 -6.46 -6.73
CA LEU A 259 -22.31 -5.53 -5.61
C LEU A 259 -23.12 -6.18 -4.49
N ALA A 260 -24.14 -6.97 -4.85
CA ALA A 260 -24.88 -7.78 -3.89
C ALA A 260 -23.96 -8.79 -3.19
N GLY A 261 -23.06 -9.44 -3.93
CA GLY A 261 -22.04 -10.33 -3.36
C GLY A 261 -21.12 -9.64 -2.37
N GLU A 262 -20.57 -8.47 -2.74
CA GLU A 262 -19.73 -7.62 -1.87
C GLU A 262 -20.46 -7.22 -0.59
N GLU A 263 -21.75 -6.87 -0.65
CA GLU A 263 -22.55 -6.51 0.53
C GLU A 263 -22.58 -7.64 1.56
N THR A 264 -22.68 -8.90 1.13
CA THR A 264 -22.68 -10.06 2.04
C THR A 264 -21.35 -10.27 2.78
N LEU A 265 -20.28 -9.60 2.35
CA LEU A 265 -18.94 -9.72 2.94
C LEU A 265 -18.67 -8.63 4.00
N LEU A 266 -19.61 -7.72 4.25
CA LEU A 266 -19.44 -6.64 5.23
C LEU A 266 -19.78 -7.04 6.67
N ASP A 267 -20.66 -8.04 6.87
CA ASP A 267 -20.93 -8.59 8.21
C ASP A 267 -19.82 -9.55 8.62
N GLU A 268 -18.90 -9.04 9.46
CA GLU A 268 -17.74 -9.78 9.94
C GLU A 268 -18.12 -11.10 10.64
N THR A 269 -19.24 -11.13 11.38
CA THR A 269 -19.65 -12.31 12.16
C THR A 269 -20.20 -13.40 11.24
N ALA A 270 -21.12 -13.03 10.34
CA ALA A 270 -21.66 -13.95 9.36
C ALA A 270 -20.58 -14.45 8.39
N LEU A 271 -19.66 -13.56 7.98
CA LEU A 271 -18.54 -13.90 7.12
C LEU A 271 -17.57 -14.88 7.78
N ALA A 272 -17.23 -14.69 9.06
CA ALA A 272 -16.38 -15.62 9.79
C ALA A 272 -16.98 -17.03 9.83
N ALA A 273 -18.28 -17.15 10.14
CA ALA A 273 -18.96 -18.44 10.16
C ALA A 273 -18.95 -19.15 8.79
N ARG A 274 -19.17 -18.39 7.70
CA ARG A 274 -19.12 -18.92 6.33
C ARG A 274 -17.71 -19.38 5.94
N LEU A 275 -16.69 -18.60 6.29
CA LEU A 275 -15.28 -18.96 6.05
C LEU A 275 -14.89 -20.23 6.81
N GLU A 276 -15.28 -20.36 8.07
CA GLU A 276 -15.01 -21.54 8.89
C GLU A 276 -15.66 -22.80 8.28
N SER A 277 -16.94 -22.70 7.89
CA SER A 277 -17.65 -23.79 7.19
C SER A 277 -16.93 -24.20 5.89
N ALA A 278 -16.57 -23.21 5.05
CA ALA A 278 -15.86 -23.47 3.79
C ALA A 278 -14.49 -24.10 4.02
N MET A 279 -13.74 -23.70 5.06
CA MET A 279 -12.48 -24.33 5.43
C MET A 279 -12.68 -25.80 5.82
N GLY A 280 -13.70 -26.09 6.65
CA GLY A 280 -14.04 -27.46 7.05
C GLY A 280 -14.37 -28.36 5.85
N GLU A 281 -15.17 -27.88 4.89
CA GLU A 281 -15.49 -28.60 3.65
C GLU A 281 -14.25 -28.86 2.77
N LEU A 282 -13.27 -27.95 2.83
CA LEU A 282 -12.06 -28.00 2.02
C LEU A 282 -10.90 -28.77 2.66
N HIS A 283 -11.00 -29.17 3.93
CA HIS A 283 -9.91 -29.84 4.68
C HIS A 283 -9.18 -30.91 3.89
N ALA A 284 -9.92 -31.86 3.30
CA ALA A 284 -9.31 -32.96 2.55
C ALA A 284 -8.45 -32.46 1.38
N ARG A 285 -8.94 -31.46 0.65
CA ARG A 285 -8.21 -30.84 -0.48
C ARG A 285 -7.04 -29.98 -0.01
N GLU A 286 -7.20 -29.28 1.11
CA GLU A 286 -6.16 -28.45 1.70
C GLU A 286 -5.01 -29.27 2.27
N ILE A 287 -5.29 -30.41 2.88
CA ILE A 287 -4.29 -31.38 3.35
C ILE A 287 -3.56 -31.97 2.14
N ASP A 288 -4.26 -32.45 1.12
CA ASP A 288 -3.64 -33.00 -0.08
C ASP A 288 -2.70 -31.99 -0.77
N ARG A 289 -3.11 -30.72 -0.83
CA ARG A 289 -2.28 -29.65 -1.40
C ARG A 289 -1.22 -29.12 -0.44
N GLY A 290 -1.39 -29.29 0.87
CA GLY A 290 -0.56 -28.68 1.91
C GLY A 290 -0.65 -27.15 1.92
N ALA A 291 -1.82 -26.59 1.62
CA ALA A 291 -2.03 -25.14 1.49
C ALA A 291 -3.49 -24.74 1.77
N ASN A 292 -3.67 -23.56 2.37
CA ASN A 292 -4.98 -22.94 2.59
C ASN A 292 -5.60 -22.51 1.24
N LEU A 293 -6.84 -22.87 0.96
CA LEU A 293 -7.50 -22.70 -0.36
C LEU A 293 -8.58 -21.61 -0.39
N VAL A 294 -9.08 -21.16 0.76
CA VAL A 294 -10.08 -20.10 0.89
C VAL A 294 -9.66 -19.09 1.96
N GLY A 295 -10.00 -17.81 1.78
CA GLY A 295 -9.75 -16.74 2.74
C GLY A 295 -9.02 -15.53 2.14
N ALA A 296 -8.77 -14.52 2.98
CA ALA A 296 -8.26 -13.21 2.56
C ALA A 296 -6.95 -13.26 1.73
N HIS A 297 -6.10 -14.26 1.94
CA HIS A 297 -4.85 -14.46 1.19
C HIS A 297 -5.07 -14.95 -0.26
N ARG A 298 -6.27 -15.42 -0.60
CA ARG A 298 -6.65 -15.90 -1.95
C ARG A 298 -7.46 -14.89 -2.74
N ASP A 299 -7.98 -13.87 -2.08
CA ASP A 299 -8.81 -12.84 -2.70
C ASP A 299 -7.99 -11.92 -3.62
N ASP A 300 -8.67 -11.12 -4.44
CA ASP A 300 -8.05 -10.23 -5.42
C ASP A 300 -8.90 -8.96 -5.65
N LEU A 301 -8.27 -7.95 -6.23
CA LEU A 301 -8.94 -6.78 -6.80
C LEU A 301 -9.01 -6.95 -8.32
N SER A 302 -10.20 -7.18 -8.85
CA SER A 302 -10.43 -7.22 -10.29
C SER A 302 -10.45 -5.79 -10.84
N LEU A 303 -9.68 -5.58 -11.92
CA LEU A 303 -9.58 -4.32 -12.62
C LEU A 303 -10.15 -4.50 -14.03
N PHE A 304 -11.11 -3.66 -14.42
CA PHE A 304 -11.72 -3.70 -15.75
C PHE A 304 -11.57 -2.36 -16.46
N LEU A 305 -11.39 -2.44 -17.77
CA LEU A 305 -11.40 -1.30 -18.68
C LEU A 305 -12.31 -1.64 -19.85
N THR A 306 -13.33 -0.80 -20.07
CA THR A 306 -14.23 -0.91 -21.24
C THR A 306 -14.86 -2.30 -21.37
N GLY A 307 -15.29 -2.88 -20.25
CA GLY A 307 -15.93 -4.21 -20.23
C GLY A 307 -14.97 -5.40 -20.30
N LEU A 308 -13.65 -5.19 -20.29
CA LEU A 308 -12.66 -6.27 -20.34
C LEU A 308 -11.72 -6.25 -19.14
N PRO A 309 -11.19 -7.41 -18.69
CA PRO A 309 -10.15 -7.46 -17.66
C PRO A 309 -8.92 -6.65 -18.10
N ALA A 310 -8.46 -5.71 -17.27
CA ALA A 310 -7.33 -4.85 -17.64
C ALA A 310 -6.03 -5.67 -17.81
N ARG A 311 -5.81 -6.67 -16.95
CA ARG A 311 -4.67 -7.58 -17.06
C ARG A 311 -4.80 -8.43 -18.33
N GLY A 312 -3.87 -8.24 -19.26
CA GLY A 312 -3.79 -8.99 -20.53
C GLY A 312 -4.47 -8.32 -21.73
N PHE A 313 -5.43 -7.41 -21.52
CA PHE A 313 -6.13 -6.73 -22.62
C PHE A 313 -5.81 -5.24 -22.73
N ALA A 314 -5.51 -4.56 -21.63
CA ALA A 314 -5.20 -3.13 -21.66
C ALA A 314 -3.85 -2.87 -22.34
N SER A 315 -3.80 -1.85 -23.21
CA SER A 315 -2.56 -1.36 -23.82
C SER A 315 -1.62 -0.76 -22.77
N HIS A 316 -0.35 -0.53 -23.14
CA HIS A 316 0.63 0.02 -22.21
C HIS A 316 0.22 1.39 -21.63
N GLY A 317 -0.34 2.28 -22.47
CA GLY A 317 -0.81 3.59 -22.03
C GLY A 317 -2.03 3.50 -21.11
N GLU A 318 -2.97 2.59 -21.39
CA GLU A 318 -4.15 2.36 -20.55
C GLU A 318 -3.77 1.77 -19.19
N GLN A 319 -2.78 0.88 -19.15
CA GLN A 319 -2.27 0.33 -17.88
C GLN A 319 -1.64 1.42 -17.00
N TRP A 320 -0.90 2.36 -17.60
CA TRP A 320 -0.38 3.53 -16.88
C TRP A 320 -1.48 4.44 -16.38
N SER A 321 -2.45 4.79 -17.23
CA SER A 321 -3.60 5.60 -16.82
C SER A 321 -4.38 4.94 -15.68
N LEU A 322 -4.55 3.62 -15.70
CA LEU A 322 -5.25 2.88 -14.65
C LEU A 322 -4.44 2.81 -13.35
N ALA A 323 -3.13 2.60 -13.41
CA ALA A 323 -2.26 2.61 -12.23
C ALA A 323 -2.26 4.00 -11.57
N LEU A 324 -2.13 5.07 -12.36
CA LEU A 324 -2.24 6.45 -11.87
C LEU A 324 -3.63 6.73 -11.28
N ALA A 325 -4.69 6.28 -11.95
CA ALA A 325 -6.06 6.45 -11.47
C ALA A 325 -6.29 5.79 -10.11
N LEU A 326 -5.74 4.60 -9.87
CA LEU A 326 -5.83 3.93 -8.56
C LEU A 326 -5.14 4.74 -7.46
N ARG A 327 -3.97 5.33 -7.73
CA ARG A 327 -3.24 6.15 -6.76
C ARG A 327 -3.88 7.51 -6.52
N LEU A 328 -4.35 8.18 -7.57
CA LEU A 328 -5.12 9.43 -7.47
C LEU A 328 -6.42 9.20 -6.70
N ALA A 329 -7.14 8.13 -7.03
CA ALA A 329 -8.35 7.75 -6.32
C ALA A 329 -8.09 7.49 -4.84
N SER A 330 -6.96 6.84 -4.52
CA SER A 330 -6.54 6.64 -3.14
C SER A 330 -6.29 7.97 -2.44
N TYR A 331 -5.58 8.89 -3.09
CA TYR A 331 -5.32 10.23 -2.58
C TYR A 331 -6.61 11.01 -2.30
N ASP A 332 -7.51 11.10 -3.27
CA ASP A 332 -8.77 11.84 -3.13
C ASP A 332 -9.71 11.23 -2.11
N MET A 333 -9.81 9.89 -2.07
CA MET A 333 -10.52 9.16 -1.03
C MET A 333 -9.97 9.52 0.35
N LEU A 334 -8.65 9.46 0.52
CA LEU A 334 -7.97 9.73 1.79
C LEU A 334 -8.08 11.21 2.23
N ARG A 335 -8.07 12.14 1.28
CA ARG A 335 -8.24 13.58 1.49
C ARG A 335 -9.66 13.95 1.90
N THR A 336 -10.65 13.25 1.37
CA THR A 336 -12.08 13.57 1.57
C THR A 336 -12.72 12.77 2.72
N ASP A 337 -12.04 11.75 3.24
CA ASP A 337 -12.51 10.97 4.40
C ASP A 337 -12.34 11.77 5.70
N ILE A 338 -13.42 12.47 6.09
CA ILE A 338 -13.50 13.27 7.32
C ILE A 338 -13.51 12.37 8.55
N ASP A 339 -14.13 11.19 8.46
CA ASP A 339 -14.36 10.27 9.59
C ASP A 339 -13.06 9.65 10.09
N ALA A 340 -12.08 9.45 9.22
CA ALA A 340 -10.82 8.84 9.61
C ALA A 340 -10.02 9.72 10.61
N TYR A 341 -10.02 11.06 10.46
CA TYR A 341 -9.11 11.95 11.23
C TYR A 341 -9.60 13.40 11.45
N GLY A 342 -10.91 13.67 11.40
CA GLY A 342 -11.46 14.98 11.81
C GLY A 342 -11.23 16.12 10.81
N GLY A 343 -11.06 15.82 9.52
CA GLY A 343 -11.08 16.81 8.43
C GLY A 343 -9.72 17.41 8.01
N ASP A 344 -8.72 17.53 8.89
CA ASP A 344 -7.46 18.27 8.59
C ASP A 344 -6.29 17.38 8.11
N GLY A 345 -6.62 16.18 7.63
CA GLY A 345 -5.71 15.04 7.51
C GLY A 345 -5.15 14.74 6.12
N GLU A 346 -5.17 15.68 5.16
CA GLU A 346 -4.70 15.45 3.79
C GLU A 346 -3.31 14.80 3.78
N PRO A 347 -3.12 13.65 3.09
CA PRO A 347 -1.86 12.92 3.09
C PRO A 347 -0.76 13.67 2.32
N VAL A 348 0.50 13.47 2.71
CA VAL A 348 1.65 13.97 1.95
C VAL A 348 1.73 13.23 0.63
N LEU A 349 1.79 13.96 -0.47
CA LEU A 349 1.86 13.37 -1.81
C LEU A 349 3.31 13.24 -2.24
N ILE A 350 3.70 12.05 -2.71
CA ILE A 350 5.06 11.74 -3.13
C ILE A 350 5.04 11.32 -4.60
N LEU A 351 5.84 11.97 -5.43
CA LEU A 351 6.02 11.71 -6.86
C LEU A 351 7.47 11.27 -7.08
N ASP A 352 7.72 9.97 -7.11
CA ASP A 352 9.07 9.38 -7.18
C ASP A 352 9.40 9.03 -8.64
N ASP A 353 10.13 9.91 -9.33
CA ASP A 353 10.60 9.77 -10.72
C ASP A 353 9.49 9.40 -11.74
N VAL A 354 8.23 9.70 -11.41
CA VAL A 354 7.06 9.31 -12.20
C VAL A 354 6.96 10.09 -13.52
N PHE A 355 7.31 11.38 -13.54
CA PHE A 355 7.13 12.22 -14.73
C PHE A 355 8.03 11.83 -15.92
N ALA A 356 9.17 11.19 -15.67
CA ALA A 356 10.04 10.68 -16.72
C ALA A 356 9.43 9.48 -17.48
N SER A 357 8.42 8.84 -16.89
CA SER A 357 7.76 7.64 -17.45
C SER A 357 6.43 7.92 -18.17
N LEU A 358 5.98 9.18 -18.16
CA LEU A 358 4.68 9.60 -18.67
C LEU A 358 4.82 10.44 -19.94
N ASP A 359 3.84 10.33 -20.83
CA ASP A 359 3.71 11.28 -21.95
C ASP A 359 3.23 12.65 -21.48
N GLU A 360 3.38 13.66 -22.34
CA GLU A 360 3.08 15.05 -22.03
C GLU A 360 1.66 15.27 -21.50
N GLN A 361 0.69 14.57 -22.08
CA GLN A 361 -0.70 14.67 -21.68
C GLN A 361 -0.90 14.15 -20.25
N ARG A 362 -0.37 12.96 -19.92
CA ARG A 362 -0.46 12.40 -18.57
C ARG A 362 0.35 13.19 -17.56
N ARG A 363 1.53 13.70 -17.93
CA ARG A 363 2.35 14.59 -17.07
C ARG A 363 1.53 15.80 -16.64
N ARG A 364 0.86 16.46 -17.59
CA ARG A 364 0.04 17.63 -17.32
C ARG A 364 -1.19 17.31 -16.48
N ALA A 365 -1.91 16.24 -16.81
CA ALA A 365 -3.08 15.82 -16.04
C ALA A 365 -2.72 15.51 -14.58
N LEU A 366 -1.67 14.72 -14.35
CA LEU A 366 -1.18 14.41 -13.01
C LEU A 366 -0.80 15.68 -12.25
N ALA A 367 0.00 16.56 -12.87
CA ALA A 367 0.46 17.80 -12.25
C ALA A 367 -0.71 18.70 -11.83
N GLN A 368 -1.72 18.85 -12.69
CA GLN A 368 -2.91 19.65 -12.38
C GLN A 368 -3.76 19.07 -11.24
N MET A 369 -3.91 17.74 -11.20
CA MET A 369 -4.70 17.09 -10.16
C MET A 369 -4.04 17.20 -8.77
N VAL A 370 -2.71 17.23 -8.71
CA VAL A 370 -1.96 17.24 -7.44
C VAL A 370 -1.45 18.62 -7.02
N ALA A 371 -1.58 19.65 -7.86
CA ALA A 371 -1.11 21.00 -7.56
C ALA A 371 -1.79 21.63 -6.33
N GLY A 372 -3.02 21.23 -6.02
CA GLY A 372 -3.77 21.71 -4.85
C GLY A 372 -3.40 21.04 -3.52
N ALA A 373 -2.52 20.04 -3.54
CA ALA A 373 -2.13 19.29 -2.34
C ALA A 373 -1.38 20.17 -1.34
N GLN A 374 -1.63 20.00 -0.05
CA GLN A 374 -0.93 20.74 1.01
C GLN A 374 0.60 20.53 0.98
N GLN A 375 1.08 19.35 0.59
CA GLN A 375 2.50 19.11 0.37
C GLN A 375 2.72 18.05 -0.71
N VAL A 376 3.60 18.38 -1.66
CA VAL A 376 4.04 17.47 -2.72
C VAL A 376 5.55 17.34 -2.67
N LEU A 377 6.06 16.13 -2.55
CA LEU A 377 7.49 15.81 -2.59
C LEU A 377 7.78 15.09 -3.89
N LEU A 378 8.56 15.72 -4.76
CA LEU A 378 8.84 15.25 -6.11
C LEU A 378 10.31 14.89 -6.25
N THR A 379 10.64 13.79 -6.90
CA THR A 379 12.00 13.52 -7.38
C THR A 379 12.06 13.60 -8.91
N ALA A 380 13.15 14.17 -9.42
CA ALA A 380 13.40 14.26 -10.84
C ALA A 380 14.89 14.14 -11.16
N ALA A 381 15.23 13.55 -12.31
CA ALA A 381 16.62 13.43 -12.75
C ALA A 381 17.18 14.78 -13.23
N VAL A 382 16.35 15.55 -13.92
CA VAL A 382 16.64 16.89 -14.46
C VAL A 382 15.49 17.85 -14.10
N ASP A 383 15.78 19.15 -14.05
CA ASP A 383 14.77 20.14 -13.66
C ASP A 383 13.63 20.24 -14.69
N ASP A 384 13.91 20.00 -15.97
CA ASP A 384 12.91 19.98 -17.06
C ASP A 384 11.85 18.88 -16.90
N ASP A 385 12.10 17.86 -16.06
CA ASP A 385 11.10 16.84 -15.75
C ASP A 385 10.06 17.32 -14.73
N VAL A 386 10.29 18.45 -14.07
CA VAL A 386 9.37 19.04 -13.11
C VAL A 386 8.32 19.90 -13.82
N PRO A 387 7.02 19.55 -13.75
CA PRO A 387 5.96 20.36 -14.36
C PRO A 387 5.90 21.78 -13.77
N ALA A 388 5.53 22.76 -14.60
CA ALA A 388 5.40 24.15 -14.18
C ALA A 388 4.30 24.34 -13.12
N GLU A 389 3.24 23.53 -13.17
CA GLU A 389 2.16 23.50 -12.19
C GLU A 389 2.65 23.11 -10.78
N LEU A 390 3.81 22.44 -10.67
CA LEU A 390 4.47 22.06 -9.41
C LEU A 390 5.71 22.91 -9.14
N ALA A 391 5.64 24.19 -9.51
CA ALA A 391 6.62 25.19 -9.10
C ALA A 391 6.60 25.35 -7.58
N GLY A 392 7.78 25.28 -6.98
CA GLY A 392 7.94 25.30 -5.53
C GLY A 392 9.42 25.21 -5.15
N ALA A 393 9.71 24.81 -3.92
CA ALA A 393 11.09 24.71 -3.46
C ALA A 393 11.90 23.73 -4.33
N ARG A 394 13.15 24.10 -4.65
CA ARG A 394 14.08 23.25 -5.38
C ARG A 394 15.22 22.82 -4.46
N TYR A 395 15.53 21.54 -4.48
CA TYR A 395 16.62 20.96 -3.73
C TYR A 395 17.50 20.18 -4.68
N ARG A 396 18.80 20.50 -4.71
CA ARG A 396 19.79 19.71 -5.43
C ARG A 396 20.21 18.53 -4.56
N VAL A 397 20.18 17.33 -5.13
CA VAL A 397 20.64 16.10 -4.46
C VAL A 397 21.89 15.58 -5.17
N ALA A 398 23.01 15.56 -4.46
CA ALA A 398 24.29 15.07 -4.96
C ALA A 398 25.14 14.53 -3.81
N ASP A 399 25.81 13.41 -4.05
CA ASP A 399 26.80 12.80 -3.14
C ASP A 399 26.28 12.54 -1.71
N GLY A 400 24.98 12.28 -1.57
CA GLY A 400 24.34 12.07 -0.27
C GLY A 400 24.06 13.35 0.51
N GLU A 401 24.16 14.51 -0.12
CA GLU A 401 23.78 15.81 0.44
C GLU A 401 22.55 16.37 -0.29
N VAL A 402 21.82 17.23 0.42
CA VAL A 402 20.64 17.93 -0.09
C VAL A 402 20.79 19.42 0.21
N THR A 403 20.91 20.23 -0.84
CA THR A 403 21.08 21.68 -0.72
C THR A 403 19.92 22.41 -1.37
N ARG A 404 19.34 23.41 -0.71
CA ARG A 404 18.30 24.27 -1.30
C ARG A 404 18.93 25.11 -2.42
N GLY A 405 18.29 25.07 -3.60
CA GLY A 405 18.71 25.77 -4.82
C GLY A 405 18.25 27.22 -4.87
#